data_AF-A0AAE0AQN0-F1
#
_entry.id   AF-A0AAE0AQN0-F1
#
_cell.length_a   1.000
_cell.length_b   1.000
_cell.length_c   1.000
_cell.angle_alpha   90.00
_cell.angle_beta   90.00
_cell.angle_gamma   90.00
#
_symmetry.space_group_name_H-M   'P 1'
#
loop_
_entity.id
_entity.type
_entity.pdbx_description
1 polymer ?
#
loop_
_entity_poly.entity_id
_entity_poly.type
_entity_poly.pdbx_seq_one_letter_code
_entity_poly.pdbx_strand_id
1 'polypeptide(L)'
;MSWEEEIVMRDVTNAGLVVSDRIGREVAAQLDVEEALEASRYASHPYTSHPREWPPLVEVADTWDLPKVLVERYNAAGGEGNALCGIFPEIRRAWASVDNSLFLWRFDKWDGQCPEYTGEEQVICAVGLAKSKPGIFVEAIQYLSDFSNAS
;
A
#
# COMPACT_ATOMS: atom_id res chain seq x y z
N MET A 1 -49.77 16.20 4.50
CA MET A 1 -48.44 16.66 4.07
C MET A 1 -48.44 18.16 4.18
N SER A 2 -47.56 18.71 5.01
CA SER A 2 -47.51 20.16 5.24
C SER A 2 -46.81 20.83 4.06
N TRP A 3 -47.20 22.07 3.73
CA TRP A 3 -46.60 22.85 2.63
C TRP A 3 -45.07 22.97 2.73
N GLU A 4 -44.53 22.85 3.95
CA GLU A 4 -43.10 22.83 4.21
C GLU A 4 -42.43 21.54 3.70
N GLU A 5 -43.10 20.38 3.80
CA GLU A 5 -42.59 19.11 3.26
C GLU A 5 -42.52 19.12 1.73
N GLU A 6 -43.45 19.80 1.05
CA GLU A 6 -43.49 19.88 -0.42
C GLU A 6 -42.36 20.78 -0.97
N ILE A 7 -42.09 21.91 -0.30
CA ILE A 7 -40.97 22.80 -0.65
C ILE A 7 -39.64 22.08 -0.42
N VAL A 8 -39.49 21.41 0.72
CA VAL A 8 -38.29 20.62 1.03
C VAL A 8 -38.08 19.50 0.01
N MET A 9 -39.13 18.77 -0.36
CA MET A 9 -39.04 17.71 -1.37
C MET A 9 -38.65 18.25 -2.75
N ARG A 10 -39.13 19.44 -3.14
CA ARG A 10 -38.76 20.09 -4.40
C ARG A 10 -37.28 20.49 -4.42
N ASP A 11 -36.80 21.08 -3.34
CA ASP A 11 -35.40 21.53 -3.24
C ASP A 11 -34.43 20.33 -3.19
N VAL A 12 -34.80 19.26 -2.49
CA VAL A 12 -34.05 17.99 -2.50
C VAL A 12 -34.00 17.38 -3.90
N THR A 13 -35.11 17.38 -4.65
CA THR A 13 -35.17 16.85 -6.01
C THR A 13 -34.29 17.66 -6.96
N ASN A 14 -34.34 18.99 -6.86
CA ASN A 14 -33.51 19.89 -7.67
C ASN A 14 -32.03 19.74 -7.35
N ALA A 15 -31.66 19.61 -6.07
CA ALA A 15 -30.28 19.34 -5.67
C ALA A 15 -29.79 17.98 -6.20
N GLY A 16 -30.63 16.95 -6.16
CA GLY A 16 -30.33 15.63 -6.73
C GLY A 16 -30.03 15.67 -8.23
N LEU A 17 -30.80 16.45 -8.99
CA LEU A 17 -30.57 16.65 -10.43
C LEU A 17 -29.23 17.32 -10.70
N VAL A 18 -28.89 18.37 -9.95
CA VAL A 18 -27.61 19.10 -10.11
C VAL A 18 -26.42 18.22 -9.74
N VAL A 19 -26.50 17.46 -8.64
CA VAL A 19 -25.45 16.52 -8.24
C VAL A 19 -25.27 15.42 -9.28
N SER A 20 -26.35 14.85 -9.79
CA SER A 20 -26.29 13.80 -10.81
C SER A 20 -25.71 14.31 -12.14
N ASP A 21 -26.09 15.51 -12.58
CA ASP A 21 -25.50 16.15 -13.76
C ASP A 21 -24.01 16.42 -13.54
N ARG A 22 -23.62 16.90 -12.36
CA ARG A 22 -22.21 17.17 -12.04
C ARG A 22 -21.37 15.90 -12.04
N ILE A 23 -21.84 14.83 -11.40
CA ILE A 23 -21.16 13.52 -11.40
C ILE A 23 -21.05 12.99 -12.82
N GLY A 24 -22.14 13.07 -13.61
CA GLY A 24 -22.13 12.63 -15.01
C GLY A 24 -21.09 13.35 -15.86
N ARG A 25 -20.94 14.66 -15.67
CA ARG A 25 -19.90 15.46 -16.35
C ARG A 25 -18.49 15.14 -15.87
N GLU A 26 -18.29 14.91 -14.57
CA GLU A 26 -16.97 14.55 -14.03
C GLU A 26 -16.49 13.18 -14.51
N VAL A 27 -17.39 12.20 -14.55
CA VAL A 27 -17.10 10.86 -15.10
C VAL A 27 -16.77 10.95 -16.59
N ALA A 28 -17.50 11.76 -17.36
CA ALA A 28 -17.22 11.94 -18.79
C ALA A 28 -15.94 12.76 -19.07
N ALA A 29 -15.48 13.55 -18.10
CA ALA A 29 -14.26 14.36 -18.20
C ALA A 29 -13.00 13.61 -17.73
N GLN A 30 -13.14 12.46 -17.08
CA GLN A 30 -12.00 11.60 -16.80
C GLN A 30 -11.50 10.99 -18.10
N LEU A 31 -10.27 11.34 -18.46
CA LEU A 31 -9.56 10.74 -19.58
C LEU A 31 -9.22 9.28 -19.27
N ASP A 32 -9.27 8.43 -20.29
CA ASP A 32 -8.74 7.07 -20.19
C ASP A 32 -7.23 7.13 -19.89
N VAL A 33 -6.75 6.22 -19.02
CA VAL A 33 -5.35 6.21 -18.58
C VAL A 33 -4.40 5.96 -19.77
N GLU A 34 -4.81 5.16 -20.75
CA GLU A 34 -4.04 4.92 -21.97
C GLU A 34 -3.93 6.19 -22.82
N GLU A 35 -5.04 6.91 -22.97
CA GLU A 35 -5.10 8.18 -23.71
C GLU A 35 -4.28 9.28 -23.02
N ALA A 36 -4.33 9.35 -21.69
CA ALA A 36 -3.51 10.26 -20.88
C ALA A 36 -2.00 9.97 -20.98
N LEU A 37 -1.63 8.70 -21.18
CA LEU A 37 -0.23 8.28 -21.33
C LEU A 37 0.30 8.40 -22.76
N GLU A 38 -0.53 8.75 -23.75
CA GLU A 38 -0.11 8.88 -25.16
C GLU A 38 1.04 9.88 -25.32
N ALA A 39 1.01 10.98 -24.57
CA ALA A 39 2.09 11.97 -24.54
C ALA A 39 3.43 11.34 -24.09
N SER A 40 3.40 10.42 -23.11
CA SER A 40 4.61 9.76 -22.59
C SER A 40 5.31 8.84 -23.60
N ARG A 41 4.62 8.45 -24.68
CA ARG A 41 5.20 7.61 -25.77
C ARG A 41 6.28 8.35 -26.57
N TYR A 42 6.30 9.68 -26.50
CA TYR A 42 7.33 10.50 -27.12
C TYR A 42 8.45 10.81 -26.12
N ALA A 43 9.64 10.24 -26.36
CA ALA A 43 10.85 10.35 -25.52
C ALA A 43 11.40 11.79 -25.38
N SER A 44 10.77 12.78 -25.99
CA SER A 44 11.12 14.20 -25.92
C SER A 44 10.45 14.95 -24.77
N HIS A 45 9.67 14.28 -23.92
CA HIS A 45 9.22 14.91 -22.69
C HIS A 45 10.44 15.08 -21.77
N PRO A 46 10.86 16.32 -21.48
CA PRO A 46 11.89 16.51 -20.49
C PRO A 46 11.36 15.91 -19.19
N TYR A 47 12.13 15.01 -18.58
CA TYR A 47 11.99 14.68 -17.17
C TYR A 47 12.22 15.98 -16.39
N THR A 48 11.20 16.82 -16.33
CA THR A 48 11.20 18.00 -15.48
C THR A 48 11.14 17.46 -14.07
N SER A 49 12.11 17.81 -13.23
CA SER A 49 11.89 17.75 -11.79
C SER A 49 10.62 18.56 -11.57
N HIS A 50 9.55 17.89 -11.15
CA HIS A 50 8.22 18.46 -11.13
C HIS A 50 8.29 19.88 -10.57
N PRO A 51 7.82 20.90 -11.30
CA PRO A 51 7.77 22.24 -10.75
C PRO A 51 7.02 22.17 -9.42
N ARG A 52 7.54 22.85 -8.40
CA ARG A 52 6.88 23.03 -7.09
C ARG A 52 5.62 23.88 -7.29
N GLU A 53 4.62 23.32 -7.95
CA GLU A 53 3.29 23.91 -8.06
C GLU A 53 2.52 23.57 -6.80
N TRP A 54 1.72 24.52 -6.32
CA TRP A 54 0.91 24.36 -5.12
C TRP A 54 -0.50 23.91 -5.50
N PRO A 55 -1.02 22.80 -4.95
CA PRO A 55 -0.36 21.89 -4.02
C PRO A 55 0.55 20.88 -4.73
N PRO A 56 1.61 20.39 -4.07
CA PRO A 56 2.47 19.35 -4.61
C PRO A 56 1.70 18.04 -4.83
N LEU A 57 2.08 17.32 -5.90
CA LEU A 57 1.46 16.03 -6.26
C LEU A 57 1.71 14.93 -5.22
N VAL A 58 2.86 14.95 -4.56
CA VAL A 58 3.27 13.99 -3.53
C VAL A 58 3.95 14.74 -2.39
N GLU A 59 3.47 14.50 -1.17
CA GLU A 59 4.14 14.93 0.06
C GLU A 59 4.49 13.69 0.89
N VAL A 60 5.69 13.68 1.46
CA VAL A 60 6.06 12.68 2.46
C VAL A 60 5.37 13.05 3.76
N ALA A 61 4.34 12.29 4.13
CA ALA A 61 3.61 12.52 5.37
C ALA A 61 4.46 12.15 6.60
N ASP A 62 5.07 10.97 6.57
CA ASP A 62 5.80 10.40 7.72
C ASP A 62 7.07 9.66 7.27
N THR A 63 8.03 9.53 8.18
CA THR A 63 9.25 8.73 8.00
C THR A 63 9.48 7.93 9.27
N TRP A 64 9.76 6.63 9.12
CA TRP A 64 9.92 5.70 10.23
C TRP A 64 11.28 5.01 10.17
N ASP A 65 11.95 4.96 11.32
CA ASP A 65 13.20 4.21 11.46
C ASP A 65 12.93 2.70 11.50
N LEU A 66 13.94 1.92 11.10
CA LEU A 66 13.88 0.46 11.19
C LEU A 66 13.90 -0.01 12.65
N PRO A 67 13.24 -1.14 12.97
CA PRO A 67 13.30 -1.77 14.28
C PRO A 67 14.75 -2.03 14.73
N LYS A 68 15.08 -1.66 15.98
CA LYS A 68 16.44 -1.87 16.53
C LYS A 68 16.88 -3.34 16.47
N VAL A 69 15.96 -4.26 16.78
CA VAL A 69 16.23 -5.71 16.75
C VAL A 69 16.71 -6.19 15.37
N LEU A 70 16.13 -5.65 14.30
CA LEU A 70 16.53 -5.96 12.92
C LEU A 70 17.95 -5.44 12.65
N VAL A 71 18.22 -4.19 13.04
CA VAL A 71 19.54 -3.56 12.86
C VAL A 71 20.62 -4.30 13.63
N GLU A 72 20.33 -4.70 14.87
CA GLU A 72 21.23 -5.49 15.72
C GLU A 72 21.51 -6.86 15.09
N ARG A 73 20.48 -7.55 14.58
CA ARG A 73 20.64 -8.85 13.91
C ARG A 73 21.48 -8.75 12.65
N TYR A 74 21.22 -7.75 11.81
CA TYR A 74 21.97 -7.48 10.59
C TYR A 74 23.45 -7.22 10.89
N ASN A 75 23.73 -6.38 11.89
CA ASN A 75 25.10 -6.09 12.33
C ASN A 75 25.78 -7.32 12.93
N ALA A 76 25.06 -8.17 13.67
CA ALA A 76 25.58 -9.41 14.24
C ALA A 76 25.95 -10.45 13.17
N ALA A 77 25.26 -10.43 12.03
CA ALA A 77 25.61 -11.22 10.84
C ALA A 77 26.84 -10.66 10.08
N GLY A 78 27.56 -9.68 10.64
CA GLY A 78 28.74 -9.08 10.04
C GLY A 78 28.44 -8.09 8.90
N GLY A 79 27.16 -7.76 8.65
CA GLY A 79 26.75 -6.89 7.54
C GLY A 79 26.95 -7.49 6.15
N GLU A 80 27.28 -8.78 6.06
CA GLU A 80 27.48 -9.54 4.82
C GLU A 80 26.39 -10.61 4.60
N GLY A 81 25.45 -10.75 5.56
CA GLY A 81 24.31 -11.66 5.45
C GLY A 81 23.34 -11.23 4.35
N ASN A 82 22.65 -12.19 3.73
CA ASN A 82 21.65 -11.89 2.71
C ASN A 82 20.44 -11.24 3.37
N ALA A 83 20.22 -9.95 3.09
CA ALA A 83 19.11 -9.19 3.65
C ALA A 83 18.15 -8.72 2.57
N LEU A 84 16.86 -9.00 2.77
CA LEU A 84 15.77 -8.56 1.91
C LEU A 84 14.76 -7.78 2.74
N CYS A 85 14.05 -6.84 2.13
CA CYS A 85 12.97 -6.13 2.80
C CYS A 85 11.85 -5.77 1.84
N GLY A 86 10.67 -5.52 2.40
CA GLY A 86 9.50 -5.15 1.63
C GLY A 86 8.33 -4.73 2.50
N ILE A 87 7.22 -4.41 1.83
CA ILE A 87 5.97 -4.04 2.48
C ILE A 87 4.84 -4.93 2.01
N PHE A 88 3.94 -5.23 2.94
CA PHE A 88 2.67 -5.89 2.71
C PHE A 88 1.55 -4.89 3.03
N PRO A 89 1.16 -4.05 2.06
CA PRO A 89 0.16 -3.01 2.28
C PRO A 89 -1.21 -3.57 2.68
N GLU A 90 -1.57 -4.77 2.23
CA GLU A 90 -2.83 -5.44 2.53
C GLU A 90 -3.02 -5.69 4.03
N ILE A 91 -1.92 -5.97 4.74
CA ILE A 91 -1.93 -6.22 6.19
C ILE A 91 -1.28 -5.09 6.99
N ARG A 92 -0.90 -3.98 6.34
CA ARG A 92 -0.23 -2.81 6.93
C ARG A 92 1.06 -3.17 7.68
N ARG A 93 1.81 -4.15 7.15
CA ARG A 93 3.06 -4.61 7.77
C ARG A 93 4.23 -4.47 6.81
N ALA A 94 5.39 -4.18 7.37
CA ALA A 94 6.68 -4.25 6.68
C ALA A 94 7.41 -5.49 7.17
N TRP A 95 8.23 -6.06 6.30
CA TRP A 95 9.01 -7.25 6.59
C TRP A 95 10.46 -7.04 6.19
N ALA A 96 11.35 -7.76 6.86
CA ALA A 96 12.75 -7.88 6.47
C ALA A 96 13.26 -9.28 6.83
N SER A 97 14.08 -9.87 5.97
CA SER A 97 14.82 -11.09 6.28
C SER A 97 16.30 -10.76 6.43
N VAL A 98 16.96 -11.46 7.35
CA VAL A 98 18.42 -11.50 7.50
C VAL A 98 18.80 -12.96 7.56
N ASP A 99 19.43 -13.46 6.51
CA ASP A 99 19.73 -14.87 6.29
C ASP A 99 18.47 -15.74 6.41
N ASN A 100 18.32 -16.47 7.51
CA ASN A 100 17.22 -17.38 7.79
C ASN A 100 16.20 -16.83 8.80
N SER A 101 16.39 -15.60 9.25
CA SER A 101 15.55 -14.94 10.25
C SER A 101 14.65 -13.92 9.57
N LEU A 102 13.34 -13.98 9.82
CA LEU A 102 12.34 -13.05 9.28
C LEU A 102 11.77 -12.16 10.38
N PHE A 103 11.72 -10.87 10.10
CA PHE A 103 11.15 -9.83 10.95
C PHE A 103 9.90 -9.25 10.31
N LEU A 104 8.86 -9.03 11.11
CA LEU A 104 7.60 -8.45 10.65
C LEU A 104 7.10 -7.40 11.65
N TRP A 105 6.84 -6.17 11.20
CA TRP A 105 6.34 -5.10 12.07
C TRP A 105 5.28 -4.26 11.37
N ARG A 106 4.56 -3.44 12.12
CA ARG A 106 3.60 -2.49 11.56
C ARG A 106 4.32 -1.22 11.11
N PHE A 107 4.09 -0.80 9.87
CA PHE A 107 4.63 0.49 9.37
C PHE A 107 3.68 1.67 9.60
N ASP A 108 2.40 1.40 9.92
CA ASP A 108 1.39 2.45 10.09
C ASP A 108 1.33 3.00 11.52
N LYS A 109 1.53 2.12 12.51
CA LYS A 109 1.58 2.46 13.93
C LYS A 109 2.61 1.57 14.60
N TRP A 110 3.67 2.19 15.11
CA TRP A 110 4.66 1.48 15.89
C TRP A 110 4.03 0.99 17.21
N ASP A 111 3.92 -0.32 17.37
CA ASP A 111 3.42 -0.98 18.59
C ASP A 111 4.56 -1.50 19.48
N GLY A 112 5.81 -1.21 19.11
CA GLY A 112 6.99 -1.72 19.79
C GLY A 112 7.25 -3.22 19.55
N GLN A 113 6.46 -3.86 18.69
CA GLN A 113 6.59 -5.28 18.38
C GLN A 113 7.26 -5.46 17.02
N CYS A 114 8.31 -6.26 17.01
CA CYS A 114 8.95 -6.76 15.81
C CYS A 114 9.23 -8.25 16.03
N PRO A 115 8.19 -9.11 15.93
CA PRO A 115 8.38 -10.55 16.03
C PRO A 115 9.41 -11.04 15.03
N GLU A 116 10.32 -11.86 15.53
CA GLU A 116 11.30 -12.61 14.76
C GLU A 116 10.80 -14.05 14.58
N TYR A 117 10.86 -14.54 13.36
CA TYR A 117 10.62 -15.93 13.01
C TYR A 117 11.94 -16.57 12.56
N THR A 118 12.31 -17.67 13.22
CA THR A 118 13.56 -18.43 13.01
C THR A 118 13.25 -19.90 12.82
N GLY A 119 12.37 -20.21 11.86
CA GLY A 119 12.00 -21.59 11.54
C GLY A 119 12.86 -22.25 10.46
N GLU A 120 13.67 -21.50 9.73
CA GLU A 120 14.39 -21.98 8.56
C GLU A 120 15.85 -22.31 8.87
N GLU A 121 16.34 -23.45 8.38
CA GLU A 121 17.78 -23.78 8.43
C GLU A 121 18.56 -23.11 7.29
N GLN A 122 17.88 -22.74 6.19
CA GLN A 122 18.45 -22.13 5.00
C GLN A 122 18.12 -20.64 4.90
N VAL A 123 18.89 -19.94 4.07
CA VAL A 123 18.68 -18.52 3.78
C VAL A 123 17.37 -18.32 3.04
N ILE A 124 16.57 -17.36 3.52
CA ILE A 124 15.33 -16.89 2.89
C ILE A 124 15.70 -16.07 1.66
N CYS A 125 15.26 -16.52 0.48
CA CYS A 125 15.53 -15.87 -0.80
C CYS A 125 14.34 -15.06 -1.33
N ALA A 126 13.11 -15.34 -0.86
CA ALA A 126 11.92 -14.57 -1.20
C ALA A 126 10.89 -14.64 -0.09
N VAL A 127 10.06 -13.59 0.00
CA VAL A 127 8.98 -13.44 0.97
C VAL A 127 7.75 -12.95 0.22
N GLY A 128 6.69 -13.75 0.22
CA GLY A 128 5.43 -13.44 -0.46
C GLY A 128 4.25 -13.47 0.49
N LEU A 129 3.23 -12.65 0.23
CA LEU A 129 1.96 -12.72 0.93
C LEU A 129 0.86 -13.15 -0.05
N ALA A 130 0.21 -14.27 0.23
CA ALA A 130 -0.87 -14.82 -0.58
C ALA A 130 -2.18 -14.83 0.22
N LYS A 131 -3.31 -14.58 -0.46
CA LYS A 131 -4.64 -14.74 0.16
C LYS A 131 -4.93 -16.22 0.38
N SER A 132 -5.42 -16.56 1.57
CA SER A 132 -5.83 -17.93 1.88
C SER A 132 -7.03 -18.33 1.01
N LYS A 133 -7.06 -19.58 0.54
CA LYS A 133 -8.23 -20.13 -0.17
C LYS A 133 -9.40 -20.34 0.82
N PRO A 134 -10.61 -19.82 0.52
CA PRO A 134 -11.78 -19.99 1.39
C PRO A 134 -12.08 -21.47 1.64
N GLY A 135 -12.38 -21.85 2.88
CA GLY A 135 -12.75 -23.20 3.27
C GLY A 135 -11.60 -24.18 3.51
N ILE A 136 -10.34 -23.74 3.43
CA ILE A 136 -9.17 -24.56 3.76
C ILE A 136 -8.61 -24.21 5.14
N PHE A 137 -8.54 -22.92 5.45
CA PHE A 137 -8.05 -22.42 6.74
C PHE A 137 -9.21 -21.89 7.58
N VAL A 138 -8.98 -21.79 8.89
CA VAL A 138 -9.89 -21.07 9.78
C VAL A 138 -10.04 -19.63 9.31
N GLU A 139 -11.24 -19.05 9.40
CA GLU A 139 -11.58 -17.71 8.89
C GLU A 139 -10.64 -16.59 9.41
N ALA A 140 -10.01 -16.82 10.56
CA ALA A 140 -9.03 -15.91 11.15
C ALA A 140 -7.71 -15.81 10.35
N ILE A 141 -7.37 -16.81 9.53
CA ILE A 141 -6.18 -16.82 8.68
C ILE A 141 -6.59 -16.28 7.31
N GLN A 142 -6.36 -14.99 7.08
CA GLN A 142 -6.71 -14.32 5.82
C GLN A 142 -5.55 -14.32 4.82
N TYR A 143 -4.32 -14.45 5.33
CA TYR A 143 -3.09 -14.38 4.52
C TYR A 143 -2.11 -15.46 4.95
N LEU A 144 -1.41 -16.00 3.96
CA LEU A 144 -0.33 -16.95 4.11
C LEU A 144 0.96 -16.26 3.67
N SER A 145 2.03 -16.43 4.45
CA SER A 145 3.36 -16.01 4.05
C SER A 145 4.08 -17.20 3.41
N ASP A 146 4.54 -17.03 2.18
CA ASP A 146 5.30 -18.04 1.42
C ASP A 146 6.76 -17.60 1.30
N PHE A 147 7.69 -18.55 1.44
CA PHE A 147 9.12 -18.30 1.45
C PHE A 147 9.84 -19.38 0.64
N SER A 148 10.74 -18.96 -0.25
CA SER A 148 11.60 -19.88 -0.99
C SER A 148 13.03 -19.84 -0.46
N ASN A 149 13.62 -21.01 -0.26
CA ASN A 149 15.03 -21.16 0.13
C ASN A 149 15.88 -21.65 -1.05
N ALA A 150 17.18 -21.38 -1.03
CA ALA A 150 18.12 -21.92 -2.01
C ALA A 150 18.35 -23.42 -1.74
N SER A 151 17.81 -24.26 -2.63
CA SER A 151 17.95 -25.73 -2.64
C SER A 151 19.40 -26.19 -2.83
#